data_AF-A0A1U7SYL7-F1
#
_entry.id   AF-A0A1U7SYL7-F1
#
_cell.length_a   1.000
_cell.length_b   1.000
_cell.length_c   1.000
_cell.angle_alpha   90.00
_cell.angle_beta   90.00
_cell.angle_gamma   90.00
#
_symmetry.space_group_name_H-M   'P 1'
#
loop_
_entity.id
_entity.type
_entity.pdbx_description
1 polymer ?
#
loop_
_entity_poly.entity_id
_entity_poly.type
_entity_poly.pdbx_seq_one_letter_code
_entity_poly.pdbx_strand_id
1 'polypeptide(L)'
;MPSEAQINSKDYGIKNSGIVITPWIQAVNGEINGEQENRVQKGNGYFQVPPHTPVIFGEAGGRTLFRLLCRDSGGETESMLLNETVPQWVIDITVDKNMPKFNKIPFYLQPHASSGAKTLKK
;
A
#
# COMPACT_ATOMS: atom_id res chain seq x y z
N MET A 1 -9.60 -30.36 -4.74
CA MET A 1 -9.93 -28.96 -5.07
C MET A 1 -8.87 -28.10 -4.40
N PRO A 2 -8.08 -27.27 -5.12
CA PRO A 2 -7.13 -26.40 -4.46
C PRO A 2 -7.90 -25.25 -3.79
N SER A 3 -7.63 -25.03 -2.50
CA SER A 3 -8.20 -23.94 -1.72
C SER A 3 -7.76 -22.61 -2.31
N GLU A 4 -8.72 -21.71 -2.55
CA GLU A 4 -8.45 -20.33 -2.93
C GLU A 4 -7.44 -19.71 -1.97
N ALA A 5 -6.31 -19.25 -2.52
CA ALA A 5 -5.39 -18.40 -1.80
C ALA A 5 -6.14 -17.11 -1.45
N GLN A 6 -6.51 -16.98 -0.18
CA GLN A 6 -7.00 -15.72 0.40
C GLN A 6 -5.83 -14.73 0.42
N ILE A 7 -5.57 -14.12 -0.73
CA ILE A 7 -4.81 -12.88 -0.80
C ILE A 7 -5.60 -11.87 0.04
N ASN A 8 -5.07 -11.53 1.21
CA ASN A 8 -5.72 -10.64 2.14
C ASN A 8 -5.91 -9.28 1.44
N SER A 9 -7.16 -8.88 1.20
CA SER A 9 -7.53 -7.65 0.48
C SER A 9 -6.81 -6.41 1.03
N LYS A 10 -6.47 -6.44 2.32
CA LYS A 10 -5.66 -5.44 3.01
C LYS A 10 -4.30 -5.22 2.33
N ASP A 11 -3.59 -6.27 1.92
CA ASP A 11 -2.26 -6.18 1.31
C ASP A 11 -2.28 -5.57 -0.10
N TYR A 12 -3.37 -5.77 -0.84
CA TYR A 12 -3.58 -5.11 -2.14
C TYR A 12 -3.97 -3.64 -1.97
N GLY A 13 -4.83 -3.31 -1.01
CA GLY A 13 -5.16 -1.92 -0.68
C GLY A 13 -3.95 -1.11 -0.22
N ILE A 14 -3.06 -1.75 0.54
CA ILE A 14 -1.82 -1.19 1.09
C ILE A 14 -0.80 -0.78 0.01
N LYS A 15 -0.67 -1.54 -1.08
CA LYS A 15 0.27 -1.17 -2.17
C LYS A 15 -0.27 -0.06 -3.07
N ASN A 16 -1.59 0.11 -3.10
CA ASN A 16 -2.28 1.09 -3.93
C ASN A 16 -2.51 2.43 -3.20
N SER A 17 -2.51 2.44 -1.86
CA SER A 17 -2.71 3.64 -1.05
C SER A 17 -1.66 4.72 -1.32
N GLY A 18 -0.41 4.35 -1.60
CA GLY A 18 0.65 5.31 -1.94
C GLY A 18 0.47 6.01 -3.28
N ILE A 19 -0.33 5.45 -4.20
CA ILE A 19 -0.48 6.03 -5.55
C ILE A 19 -1.45 7.21 -5.52
N VAL A 20 -2.49 7.14 -4.70
CA VAL A 20 -3.54 8.16 -4.65
C VAL A 20 -3.12 9.44 -3.93
N ILE A 21 -2.21 9.35 -2.97
CA ILE A 21 -1.64 10.48 -2.22
C ILE A 21 -0.21 10.84 -2.67
N THR A 22 0.17 10.45 -3.90
CA THR A 22 1.51 10.73 -4.44
C THR A 22 1.93 12.21 -4.33
N PRO A 23 1.06 13.19 -4.65
CA PRO A 23 1.43 14.61 -4.53
C PRO A 23 1.73 15.04 -3.09
N TRP A 24 1.01 14.48 -2.11
CA TRP A 24 1.25 14.73 -0.69
C TRP A 24 2.58 14.14 -0.24
N ILE A 25 2.86 12.88 -0.60
CA ILE A 25 4.15 12.23 -0.29
C ILE A 25 5.31 13.04 -0.88
N GLN A 26 5.12 13.63 -2.07
CA GLN A 26 6.12 14.48 -2.69
C GLN A 26 6.29 15.81 -1.95
N ALA A 27 5.20 16.44 -1.49
CA ALA A 27 5.26 17.65 -0.66
C ALA A 27 6.02 17.39 0.65
N VAL A 28 5.64 16.33 1.37
CA VAL A 28 6.31 15.91 2.61
C VAL A 28 7.80 15.67 2.38
N ASN A 29 8.19 14.93 1.33
CA ASN A 29 9.59 14.63 1.03
C ASN A 29 10.39 15.85 0.53
N GLY A 30 9.74 16.83 -0.09
CA GLY A 30 10.36 18.05 -0.62
C GLY A 30 10.73 19.05 0.47
N GLU A 31 9.98 19.09 1.57
CA GLU A 31 10.32 19.90 2.75
C GLU A 31 11.56 19.37 3.48
N ILE A 32 11.77 18.04 3.48
CA ILE A 32 12.90 17.39 4.15
C ILE A 32 14.20 17.48 3.34
N ASN A 33 14.09 17.56 2.01
CA ASN A 33 15.22 17.45 1.08
C ASN A 33 15.25 18.69 0.18
N GLY A 34 15.76 19.80 0.71
CA GLY A 34 16.09 20.98 -0.09
C GLY A 34 16.91 20.61 -1.33
N GLU A 35 16.39 20.96 -2.50
CA GLU A 35 17.10 21.04 -3.78
C GLU A 35 17.93 19.80 -4.18
N GLN A 36 17.29 18.68 -4.55
CA GLN A 36 17.90 17.75 -5.50
C GLN A 36 16.93 17.33 -6.61
N GLU A 37 17.18 17.89 -7.80
CA GLU A 37 16.63 17.51 -9.09
C GLU A 37 17.15 16.12 -9.51
N ASN A 38 16.67 15.05 -8.87
CA ASN A 38 16.91 13.70 -9.34
C ASN A 38 15.59 12.96 -9.33
N ARG A 39 14.93 12.92 -10.51
CA ARG A 39 13.69 12.18 -10.83
C ARG A 39 13.08 11.47 -9.62
N VAL A 40 12.44 12.23 -8.73
CA VAL A 40 11.72 11.67 -7.58
C VAL A 40 10.76 10.67 -8.17
N GLN A 41 10.90 9.40 -7.80
CA GLN A 41 10.11 8.32 -8.34
C GLN A 41 8.65 8.61 -7.94
N LYS A 42 7.87 9.18 -8.88
CA LYS A 42 6.52 9.65 -8.62
C LYS A 42 5.60 8.45 -8.45
N GLY A 43 5.20 8.21 -7.21
CA GLY A 43 4.28 7.14 -6.83
C GLY A 43 4.97 5.77 -6.84
N ASN A 44 4.22 4.72 -7.16
CA ASN A 44 4.69 3.33 -7.12
C ASN A 44 5.65 2.96 -8.29
N GLY A 45 5.83 3.83 -9.29
CA GLY A 45 6.72 3.54 -10.44
C GLY A 45 6.20 2.50 -11.43
N TYR A 46 5.03 1.87 -11.18
CA TYR A 46 4.40 0.91 -12.09
C TYR A 46 3.21 1.50 -12.86
N PHE A 47 2.33 2.23 -12.19
CA PHE A 47 1.12 2.82 -12.78
C PHE A 47 0.69 4.08 -12.03
N GLN A 48 -0.21 4.85 -12.65
CA GLN A 48 -0.78 6.07 -12.09
C GLN A 48 -2.31 5.97 -12.05
N VAL A 49 -2.91 6.50 -10.99
CA VAL A 49 -4.36 6.64 -10.85
C VAL A 49 -4.80 7.95 -11.53
N PRO A 50 -5.96 8.01 -12.22
CA PRO A 50 -6.43 9.23 -12.83
C PRO A 50 -6.48 10.41 -11.82
N PRO A 51 -6.02 11.62 -12.20
CA PRO A 51 -5.88 12.74 -11.25
C PRO A 51 -7.20 13.19 -10.61
N HIS A 52 -8.33 12.92 -11.26
CA HIS A 52 -9.68 13.23 -10.80
C HIS A 52 -10.31 12.10 -9.96
N THR A 53 -9.55 11.06 -9.62
CA THR A 53 -10.05 9.98 -8.77
C THR A 53 -10.30 10.54 -7.37
N PRO A 54 -11.52 10.37 -6.82
CA PRO A 54 -11.81 10.78 -5.46
C PRO A 54 -11.13 9.84 -4.46
N VAL A 55 -10.40 10.41 -3.52
CA VAL A 55 -9.77 9.73 -2.38
C VAL A 55 -10.58 10.05 -1.13
N ILE A 56 -10.94 9.02 -0.37
CA ILE A 56 -11.79 9.14 0.81
C ILE A 56 -11.12 8.46 1.99
N PHE A 57 -10.92 9.22 3.07
CA PHE A 57 -10.54 8.72 4.38
C PHE A 57 -11.79 8.62 5.24
N GLY A 58 -11.99 7.48 5.88
CA GLY A 58 -13.14 7.24 6.73
C GLY A 58 -12.84 6.20 7.80
N GLU A 59 -13.63 6.23 8.86
CA GLU A 59 -13.57 5.25 9.94
C GLU A 59 -14.34 3.98 9.53
N ALA A 60 -13.95 2.83 10.10
CA ALA A 60 -14.62 1.55 9.85
C ALA A 60 -16.12 1.54 10.22
N GLY A 61 -16.58 2.52 11.00
CA GLY A 61 -17.99 2.75 11.33
C GLY A 61 -18.80 3.54 10.29
N GLY A 62 -18.24 3.87 9.12
CA GLY A 62 -18.94 4.55 8.03
C GLY A 62 -18.91 6.08 8.08
N ARG A 63 -18.22 6.66 9.08
CA ARG A 63 -17.99 8.10 9.14
C ARG A 63 -16.88 8.51 8.17
N THR A 64 -17.18 9.41 7.25
CA THR A 64 -16.18 10.06 6.39
C THR A 64 -15.40 11.11 7.19
N LEU A 65 -14.07 11.02 7.16
CA LEU A 65 -13.16 12.00 7.75
C LEU A 65 -12.79 13.07 6.73
N PHE A 66 -12.33 12.65 5.55
CA PHE A 66 -11.85 13.59 4.54
C PHE A 66 -12.04 13.04 3.12
N ARG A 67 -12.38 13.92 2.19
CA ARG A 67 -12.53 13.60 0.77
C ARG A 67 -11.84 14.65 -0.08
N LEU A 68 -10.95 14.22 -0.95
CA LEU A 68 -10.22 15.06 -1.89
C LEU A 68 -10.06 14.37 -3.24
N LEU A 69 -9.62 15.08 -4.28
CA LEU A 69 -9.16 14.44 -5.51
C LEU A 69 -7.66 14.13 -5.39
N CYS A 70 -7.18 13.05 -6.01
CA CYS A 70 -5.76 12.69 -6.00
C CYS A 70 -4.84 13.87 -6.31
N ARG A 71 -5.17 14.70 -7.32
CA ARG A 71 -4.37 15.85 -7.74
C ARG A 71 -4.27 16.96 -6.69
N ASP A 72 -5.28 17.10 -5.82
CA ASP A 72 -5.38 18.20 -4.86
C ASP A 72 -4.59 17.89 -3.58
N SER A 73 -4.10 16.65 -3.42
CA SER A 73 -3.36 16.19 -2.23
C SER A 73 -2.07 16.96 -1.92
N GLY A 74 -1.54 17.73 -2.87
CA GLY A 74 -0.34 18.56 -2.69
C GLY A 74 -0.62 20.00 -2.27
N GLY A 75 -1.89 20.40 -2.15
CA GLY A 75 -2.26 21.74 -1.66
C GLY A 75 -1.96 21.90 -0.18
N GLU A 76 -1.69 23.13 0.27
CA GLU A 76 -1.32 23.43 1.66
C GLU A 76 -2.42 23.01 2.66
N THR A 77 -3.68 23.32 2.33
CA THR A 77 -4.84 22.97 3.17
C THR A 77 -5.09 21.46 3.18
N GLU A 78 -5.05 20.82 2.01
CA GLU A 78 -5.23 19.38 1.88
C GLU A 78 -4.10 18.61 2.55
N SER A 79 -2.86 19.08 2.44
CA SER A 79 -1.69 18.48 3.09
C SER A 79 -1.80 18.54 4.60
N MET A 80 -2.24 19.67 5.17
CA MET A 80 -2.51 19.79 6.60
C MET A 80 -3.57 18.78 7.06
N LEU A 81 -4.69 18.66 6.32
CA LEU A 81 -5.75 17.70 6.64
C LEU A 81 -5.30 16.24 6.48
N LEU A 82 -4.45 15.95 5.49
CA LEU A 82 -3.87 14.62 5.29
C LEU A 82 -2.96 14.23 6.45
N ASN A 83 -2.17 15.16 7.00
CA ASN A 83 -1.34 14.89 8.18
C ASN A 83 -2.17 14.45 9.40
N GLU A 84 -3.41 14.93 9.55
CA GLU A 84 -4.28 14.56 10.67
C GLU A 84 -5.14 13.31 10.38
N THR A 85 -5.42 13.02 9.11
CA THR A 85 -6.39 11.97 8.71
C THR A 85 -5.75 10.71 8.17
N VAL A 86 -4.49 10.76 7.72
CA VAL A 86 -3.77 9.59 7.21
C VAL A 86 -3.29 8.74 8.40
N PRO A 87 -3.76 7.48 8.53
CA PRO A 87 -3.38 6.64 9.66
C PRO A 87 -1.94 6.13 9.50
N GLN A 88 -1.29 5.85 10.64
CA GLN A 88 0.13 5.45 10.71
C GLN A 88 0.50 4.29 9.76
N TRP A 89 -0.36 3.28 9.63
CA TRP A 89 -0.09 2.14 8.73
C TRP A 89 0.02 2.53 7.26
N VAL A 90 -0.58 3.65 6.83
CA VAL A 90 -0.36 4.19 5.48
C VAL A 90 1.01 4.85 5.43
N ILE A 91 1.34 5.68 6.42
CA ILE A 91 2.61 6.41 6.52
C ILE A 91 3.80 5.46 6.48
N ASP A 92 3.75 4.37 7.27
CA ASP A 92 4.80 3.36 7.34
C ASP A 92 5.16 2.79 5.94
N ILE A 93 4.17 2.72 5.04
CA ILE A 93 4.33 2.09 3.73
C ILE A 93 4.65 3.13 2.65
N THR A 94 4.06 4.32 2.74
CA THR A 94 4.17 5.35 1.71
C THR A 94 5.34 6.31 1.93
N VAL A 95 5.63 6.64 3.18
CA VAL A 95 6.72 7.54 3.58
C VAL A 95 7.95 6.72 3.98
N ASP A 96 7.80 5.80 4.93
CA ASP A 96 8.93 5.02 5.45
C ASP A 96 9.34 3.85 4.54
N LYS A 97 8.56 3.58 3.49
CA LYS A 97 8.78 2.49 2.52
C LYS A 97 8.93 1.10 3.18
N ASN A 98 8.34 0.91 4.36
CA ASN A 98 8.32 -0.37 5.06
C ASN A 98 7.33 -1.31 4.38
N MET A 99 7.81 -2.05 3.38
CA MET A 99 6.99 -2.98 2.62
C MET A 99 6.38 -4.08 3.52
N PRO A 100 5.08 -4.39 3.37
CA PRO A 100 4.43 -5.40 4.21
C PRO A 100 5.09 -6.78 4.03
N LYS A 101 5.13 -7.56 5.12
CA LYS A 101 5.70 -8.91 5.11
C LYS A 101 4.92 -9.82 4.16
N PHE A 102 5.63 -10.67 3.43
CA PHE A 102 5.01 -11.66 2.57
C PHE A 102 4.19 -12.68 3.38
N ASN A 103 2.95 -12.92 2.95
CA ASN A 103 2.13 -14.01 3.47
C ASN A 103 2.74 -15.35 3.04
N LYS A 104 3.04 -16.21 4.02
CA LYS A 104 3.52 -17.57 3.78
C LYS A 104 2.35 -18.54 3.83
N ILE A 105 2.26 -19.41 2.84
CA ILE A 105 1.28 -20.50 2.83
C ILE A 105 2.00 -21.77 3.30
N PRO A 106 1.65 -22.33 4.48
CA PRO A 106 2.17 -23.63 4.88
C PRO A 106 1.57 -24.71 3.98
N PHE A 107 2.41 -25.63 3.50
CA PHE A 107 1.96 -26.76 2.71
C PHE A 107 2.68 -28.04 3.13
N TYR A 108 1.99 -29.17 2.98
CA TYR A 108 2.59 -30.48 3.09
C TYR A 108 2.85 -31.00 1.69
N LEU A 109 4.10 -31.40 1.42
CA LEU A 109 4.44 -32.09 0.19
C LEU A 109 4.43 -33.60 0.46
N GLN A 110 3.45 -34.30 -0.08
CA GLN A 110 3.39 -35.75 -0.01
C GLN A 110 4.14 -36.37 -1.20
N PRO A 111 4.93 -37.45 -0.99
CA PRO A 111 5.50 -38.19 -2.10
C PRO A 111 4.37 -38.77 -2.95
N HIS A 112 4.52 -38.68 -4.28
CA HIS A 112 3.59 -39.32 -5.19
C HIS A 112 3.68 -40.85 -5.02
N ALA A 113 2.56 -41.57 -5.16
CA ALA A 113 2.51 -43.02 -4.93
C ALA A 113 3.52 -43.81 -5.80
N SER A 114 3.91 -43.25 -6.95
CA SER A 114 4.92 -43.83 -7.86
C SER A 114 6.36 -43.49 -7.50
N SER A 115 6.61 -42.60 -6.53
CA SER A 115 7.97 -42.10 -6.23
C SER A 115 8.83 -43.07 -5.42
N GLY A 116 8.27 -44.19 -4.92
CA GLY A 116 9.02 -45.21 -4.16
C GLY A 116 9.65 -44.72 -2.84
N ALA A 117 9.53 -43.43 -2.52
CA ALA A 117 10.05 -42.80 -1.33
C ALA A 117 9.20 -43.18 -0.12
N LYS A 118 9.79 -43.94 0.80
CA LYS A 118 9.15 -44.40 2.03
C LYS A 118 9.04 -43.21 2.98
N THR A 119 7.82 -42.85 3.36
CA THR A 119 7.56 -41.81 4.38
C THR A 119 8.22 -42.21 5.71
N LEU A 120 9.18 -41.41 6.19
CA LEU A 120 9.64 -41.48 7.58
C LEU A 120 8.52 -40.92 8.46
N LYS A 121 7.84 -41.78 9.23
CA LYS A 121 6.90 -41.33 10.26
C LYS A 121 7.70 -40.87 11.48
N LYS A 122 7.53 -39.61 11.89
CA LYS A 122 7.63 -39.20 13.30
C LYS A 122 6.73 -38.00 13.54
#